data_AF-A0A842KY44-F1
#
_entry.id   AF-A0A842KY44-F1
#
_cell.length_a   1.000
_cell.length_b   1.000
_cell.length_c   1.000
_cell.angle_alpha   90.00
_cell.angle_beta   90.00
_cell.angle_gamma   90.00
#
_symmetry.space_group_name_H-M   'P 1'
#
loop_
_entity.id
_entity.type
_entity.pdbx_description
1 polymer ?
#
loop_
_entity_poly.entity_id
_entity_poly.type
_entity_poly.pdbx_seq_one_letter_code
_entity_poly.pdbx_strand_id
1 'polypeptide(L)'
;MIFDTRPKMKREDLFDREQELEDLHNNLDVPILVITGVRRIGKSSILNVFLNEISYPSIVLDLRALRNNYGLKEFYEILSQGICSKLESLSI
;
A
#
# COMPACT_ATOMS: atom_id res chain seq x y z
N MET A 1 5.98 4.03 -15.57
CA MET A 1 5.61 3.48 -16.90
C MET A 1 4.57 2.38 -16.76
N ILE A 2 3.57 2.36 -17.66
CA ILE A 2 2.46 1.38 -17.70
C ILE A 2 2.96 -0.07 -17.69
N PHE A 3 4.04 -0.40 -18.41
CA PHE A 3 4.55 -1.77 -18.48
C PHE A 3 5.62 -2.14 -17.44
N ASP A 4 5.89 -1.27 -16.45
CA ASP A 4 6.78 -1.63 -15.33
C ASP A 4 6.19 -2.82 -14.54
N THR A 5 7.02 -3.84 -14.27
CA THR A 5 6.62 -5.03 -13.52
C THR A 5 6.41 -4.79 -12.02
N ARG A 6 6.94 -3.67 -11.49
CA ARG A 6 6.77 -3.25 -10.10
C ARG A 6 5.38 -2.66 -9.86
N PRO A 7 4.88 -2.69 -8.62
CA PRO A 7 3.67 -1.98 -8.25
C PRO A 7 3.74 -0.50 -8.65
N LYS A 8 2.64 0.04 -9.16
CA LYS A 8 2.58 1.44 -9.62
C LYS A 8 2.55 2.38 -8.42
N MET A 9 3.14 3.55 -8.60
CA MET A 9 3.17 4.61 -7.58
C MET A 9 2.44 5.88 -8.03
N LYS A 10 2.10 6.00 -9.32
CA LYS A 10 1.45 7.18 -9.88
C LYS A 10 0.18 6.78 -10.64
N ARG A 11 -0.82 7.65 -10.62
CA ARG A 11 -2.10 7.44 -11.32
C ARG A 11 -1.93 7.25 -12.82
N GLU A 12 -1.08 8.05 -13.46
CA GLU A 12 -0.74 7.96 -14.89
C GLU A 12 -0.21 6.59 -15.34
N ASP A 13 0.32 5.79 -14.40
CA ASP A 13 0.84 4.45 -14.66
C ASP A 13 -0.17 3.33 -14.34
N LEU A 14 -1.32 3.66 -13.75
CA LEU A 14 -2.35 2.73 -13.30
C LEU A 14 -3.49 2.66 -14.34
N PHE A 15 -3.46 1.63 -15.17
CA PHE A 15 -4.45 1.46 -16.25
C PHE A 15 -5.80 0.97 -15.71
N ASP A 16 -6.87 1.70 -16.03
CA ASP A 16 -8.29 1.29 -15.88
C ASP A 16 -8.68 0.85 -14.46
N ARG A 17 -8.36 1.67 -13.45
CA ARG A 17 -8.68 1.44 -12.02
C ARG A 17 -9.30 2.65 -11.33
N GLU A 18 -9.97 3.50 -12.10
CA GLU A 18 -10.51 4.76 -11.57
C GLU A 18 -11.63 4.51 -10.55
N GLN A 19 -12.50 3.53 -10.79
CA GLN A 19 -13.57 3.19 -9.86
C GLN A 19 -13.02 2.71 -8.52
N GLU A 20 -12.03 1.80 -8.51
CA GLU A 20 -11.44 1.31 -7.27
C GLU A 20 -10.69 2.40 -6.50
N LEU A 21 -10.07 3.36 -7.19
CA LEU A 21 -9.48 4.53 -6.54
C LEU A 21 -10.54 5.44 -5.93
N GLU A 22 -11.63 5.71 -6.66
CA GLU A 22 -12.74 6.52 -6.17
C GLU A 22 -13.42 5.89 -4.95
N ASP A 23 -13.60 4.57 -4.95
CA ASP A 23 -14.12 3.83 -3.81
C ASP A 23 -13.21 3.97 -2.57
N LEU A 24 -11.89 3.99 -2.74
CA LEU A 24 -10.95 4.23 -1.64
C LEU A 24 -11.05 5.67 -1.09
N HIS A 25 -11.12 6.67 -1.98
CA HIS A 25 -11.25 8.08 -1.59
C HIS A 25 -12.54 8.35 -0.82
N ASN A 26 -13.65 7.74 -1.26
CA ASN A 26 -14.97 7.93 -0.63
C ASN A 26 -15.13 7.20 0.72
N ASN A 27 -14.19 6.33 1.08
CA ASN A 27 -14.28 5.48 2.28
C ASN A 27 -13.07 5.62 3.21
N LEU A 28 -12.41 6.78 3.24
CA LEU A 28 -11.28 7.06 4.14
C LEU A 28 -11.64 6.97 5.64
N ASP A 29 -12.88 7.28 5.98
CA ASP A 29 -13.34 7.36 7.38
C ASP A 29 -13.82 6.02 7.96
N VAL A 30 -13.78 4.94 7.17
CA VAL A 30 -14.18 3.62 7.65
C VAL A 30 -13.04 3.00 8.50
N PRO A 31 -13.34 2.35 9.65
CA PRO A 31 -12.30 1.79 10.51
C PRO A 31 -11.44 0.71 9.84
N ILE A 32 -12.05 -0.05 8.92
CA ILE A 32 -11.39 -1.15 8.21
C ILE A 32 -11.88 -1.16 6.77
N LEU A 33 -10.94 -1.06 5.83
CA LEU A 33 -11.17 -1.22 4.41
C LEU A 33 -10.36 -2.42 3.89
N VAL A 34 -10.97 -3.28 3.08
CA VAL A 34 -10.32 -4.49 2.56
C VAL A 34 -10.25 -4.46 1.03
N ILE A 35 -9.03 -4.43 0.48
CA ILE A 35 -8.78 -4.56 -0.96
C ILE A 35 -8.59 -6.03 -1.30
N THR A 36 -9.55 -6.64 -1.99
CA THR A 36 -9.55 -8.07 -2.33
C THR A 36 -9.23 -8.33 -3.81
N GLY A 37 -9.03 -9.60 -4.18
CA GLY A 37 -8.79 -10.02 -5.56
C GLY A 37 -7.59 -10.97 -5.72
N VAL A 38 -7.44 -11.54 -6.91
CA VAL A 38 -6.41 -12.55 -7.22
C VAL A 38 -4.97 -12.01 -7.17
N ARG A 39 -3.98 -12.90 -7.03
CA ARG A 39 -2.56 -12.51 -7.04
C ARG A 39 -2.21 -11.84 -8.37
N ARG A 40 -1.41 -10.77 -8.33
CA ARG A 40 -0.98 -9.96 -9.48
C ARG A 40 -2.11 -9.19 -10.21
N ILE A 41 -3.29 -9.02 -9.61
CA ILE A 41 -4.35 -8.17 -10.19
C ILE A 41 -4.07 -6.66 -10.11
N GLY A 42 -3.15 -6.23 -9.23
CA GLY A 42 -2.80 -4.81 -9.07
C GLY A 42 -3.13 -4.20 -7.71
N LYS A 43 -3.58 -4.97 -6.72
CA LYS A 43 -3.93 -4.45 -5.37
C LYS A 43 -2.88 -3.52 -4.75
N SER A 44 -1.61 -3.93 -4.75
CA SER A 44 -0.52 -3.09 -4.22
C SER A 44 -0.32 -1.80 -5.01
N SER A 45 -0.54 -1.83 -6.34
CA SER A 45 -0.47 -0.62 -7.17
C SER A 45 -1.59 0.35 -6.82
N ILE A 46 -2.83 -0.14 -6.67
CA ILE A 46 -3.99 0.69 -6.29
C ILE A 46 -3.73 1.33 -4.92
N LEU A 47 -3.33 0.53 -3.91
CA LEU A 47 -3.01 1.04 -2.57
C LEU A 47 -1.90 2.11 -2.62
N ASN A 48 -0.81 1.85 -3.34
CA ASN A 48 0.31 2.78 -3.42
C ASN A 48 -0.05 4.10 -4.09
N VAL A 49 -0.83 4.04 -5.19
CA VAL A 49 -1.32 5.24 -5.88
C VAL A 49 -2.23 6.03 -4.96
N PHE A 50 -3.20 5.37 -4.34
CA PHE A 50 -4.11 6.00 -3.38
C PHE A 50 -3.36 6.69 -2.23
N LEU A 51 -2.43 5.99 -1.57
CA LEU A 51 -1.64 6.53 -0.46
C LEU A 51 -0.75 7.72 -0.86
N ASN A 52 -0.37 7.81 -2.13
CA ASN A 52 0.39 8.95 -2.67
C ASN A 52 -0.49 10.15 -3.03
N GLU A 53 -1.78 9.94 -3.28
CA GLU A 53 -2.74 11.00 -3.61
C GLU A 53 -3.31 11.68 -2.36
N ILE A 54 -3.41 10.94 -1.25
CA ILE A 54 -3.95 11.47 0.01
C ILE A 54 -2.85 12.12 0.86
N SER A 55 -3.21 13.14 1.65
CA SER A 55 -2.28 13.79 2.59
C SER A 55 -2.23 13.15 3.98
N TYR A 56 -2.78 11.94 4.14
CA TYR A 56 -2.83 11.26 5.44
C TYR A 56 -1.49 10.58 5.76
N PRO A 57 -0.94 10.77 6.97
CA PRO A 57 0.18 9.97 7.45
C PRO A 57 -0.19 8.49 7.46
N SER A 58 0.56 7.69 6.72
CA SER A 58 0.32 6.26 6.56
C SER A 58 1.62 5.48 6.61
N ILE A 59 1.56 4.24 7.12
CA ILE A 59 2.67 3.29 7.11
C ILE A 59 2.21 2.06 6.34
N VAL A 60 3.03 1.60 5.39
CA VAL A 60 2.77 0.38 4.64
C VAL A 60 3.60 -0.75 5.24
N LEU A 61 2.94 -1.82 5.67
CA LEU A 61 3.60 -3.03 6.16
C LEU A 61 3.55 -4.11 5.08
N ASP A 62 4.71 -4.47 4.54
CA ASP A 62 4.82 -5.58 3.59
C ASP A 62 4.91 -6.93 4.32
N LEU A 63 3.75 -7.55 4.52
CA LEU A 63 3.64 -8.82 5.23
C LEU A 63 3.95 -10.04 4.35
N ARG A 64 4.33 -9.87 3.07
CA ARG A 64 4.56 -11.01 2.15
C ARG A 64 5.71 -11.93 2.58
N ALA A 65 6.65 -11.40 3.36
CA ALA A 65 7.80 -12.14 3.88
C ALA A 65 7.49 -12.90 5.19
N LEU A 66 6.36 -12.63 5.85
CA LEU A 66 5.99 -13.33 7.07
C LEU A 66 5.64 -14.78 6.78
N ARG A 67 6.21 -15.68 7.58
CA ARG A 67 5.85 -17.08 7.59
C ARG A 67 4.56 -17.28 8.37
N ASN A 68 3.88 -18.40 8.12
CA ASN A 68 2.78 -18.81 8.98
C ASN A 68 3.30 -19.01 10.41
N ASN A 69 2.52 -18.57 11.41
CA ASN A 69 2.88 -18.60 12.83
C ASN A 69 4.16 -17.81 13.17
N TYR A 70 4.35 -16.65 12.54
CA TYR A 70 5.45 -15.74 12.87
C TYR A 70 5.39 -15.32 14.34
N GLY A 71 6.56 -15.10 14.93
CA GLY A 71 6.71 -14.61 16.28
C GLY A 71 6.59 -13.09 16.37
N LEU A 72 6.39 -12.60 17.60
CA LEU A 72 6.30 -11.16 17.87
C LEU A 72 7.53 -10.38 17.41
N LYS A 73 8.73 -10.99 17.49
CA LYS A 73 9.99 -10.41 17.01
C LYS A 73 9.94 -10.08 15.51
N GLU A 74 9.52 -11.03 14.69
CA GLU A 74 9.44 -10.87 13.23
C GLU A 74 8.42 -9.79 12.85
N PHE A 75 7.31 -9.70 13.58
CA PHE A 75 6.34 -8.64 13.39
C PHE A 75 6.92 -7.25 13.72
N TYR A 76 7.62 -7.11 14.85
CA TYR A 76 8.26 -5.85 15.22
C TYR A 76 9.34 -5.43 14.23
N GLU A 77 10.08 -6.37 13.65
CA GLU A 77 11.06 -6.07 12.60
C GLU A 77 10.38 -5.43 11.38
N ILE A 78 9.26 -5.98 10.91
CA ILE A 78 8.52 -5.41 9.77
C ILE A 78 7.87 -4.07 10.14
N LEU A 79 7.30 -3.96 11.34
CA LEU A 79 6.74 -2.71 11.83
C LEU A 79 7.81 -1.62 11.88
N SER A 80 9.00 -1.93 12.41
CA SER A 80 10.13 -1.02 12.47
C SER A 80 10.57 -0.59 11.07
N GLN A 81 10.67 -1.53 10.13
CA GLN A 81 11.02 -1.22 8.73
C GLN A 81 10.00 -0.27 8.09
N GLY A 82 8.70 -0.52 8.29
CA GLY A 82 7.63 0.33 7.77
C GLY A 82 7.69 1.76 8.34
N ILE A 83 7.92 1.89 9.66
CA ILE A 83 8.06 3.19 10.32
C ILE A 83 9.30 3.93 9.80
N CYS A 84 10.47 3.28 9.76
CA CYS A 84 11.72 3.89 9.28
C CYS A 84 11.57 4.39 7.84
N SER A 85 11.02 3.57 6.94
CA SER A 85 10.81 3.97 5.55
C SER A 85 9.90 5.20 5.43
N LYS A 86 8.87 5.30 6.26
CA LYS A 86 8.00 6.49 6.27
C LYS A 86 8.72 7.73 6.81
N LEU A 87 9.50 7.59 7.89
CA LEU A 87 10.29 8.68 8.45
C LEU A 87 11.33 9.22 7.45
N GLU A 88 11.99 8.33 6.72
CA GLU A 88 12.93 8.71 5.64
C GLU A 88 12.22 9.52 4.54
N SER A 89 10.98 9.16 4.19
CA SER A 89 10.21 9.92 3.19
C SER A 89 9.72 11.30 3.66
N LEU A 90 9.74 11.56 4.96
CA LEU A 90 9.33 12.83 5.58
C LEU A 90 10.53 13.73 5.92
N SER A 91 11.71 13.14 6.07
CA SER A 91 12.97 13.85 6.30
C SER A 91 13.47 14.36 4.95
N ILE A 92 13.40 15.68 4.74
CA ILE A 92 13.95 16.37 3.55
C ILE A 92 15.46 16.12 3.46
#